data_AF-A0A8T3PDM8-F1
#
_entry.id   AF-A0A8T3PDM8-F1
#
_cell.length_a   1.000
_cell.length_b   1.000
_cell.length_c   1.000
_cell.angle_alpha   90.00
_cell.angle_beta   90.00
_cell.angle_gamma   90.00
#
_symmetry.space_group_name_H-M   'P 1'
#
loop_
_entity.id
_entity.type
_entity.pdbx_description
1 polymer ?
#
loop_
_entity_poly.entity_id
_entity_poly.type
_entity_poly.pdbx_seq_one_letter_code
_entity_poly.pdbx_strand_id
1 'polypeptide(L)'
;MSSAERRLGRGTRNGLRLLRGLGDELREARVAAGLSQATLGAACGLSHTHIGRLERGEVPGASLLVISRIASLLGLRLTGRVFPEGAPLRDAGHAALLERFRRRLPAGVRLRTEVPLAFGDDRAWDATLDGLDGPLRIEAETRLRDLQAVDRRIALKAADDRSSRCVLLLADTRANRLVIRLHGPLLAARYPVAPRELWTTLAARHAPPGNACVLL
;
A
#
# COMPACT_ATOMS: atom_id res chain seq x y z
N MET A 1 -14.24 -12.45 -20.80
CA MET A 1 -13.37 -11.27 -20.60
C MET A 1 -12.21 -11.62 -19.69
N SER A 2 -10.99 -11.34 -20.14
CA SER A 2 -9.75 -11.63 -19.40
C SER A 2 -9.58 -10.73 -18.17
N SER A 3 -8.72 -11.15 -17.21
CA SER A 3 -8.37 -10.33 -16.04
C SER A 3 -7.73 -8.99 -16.43
N ALA A 4 -6.94 -8.98 -17.50
CA ALA A 4 -6.31 -7.79 -18.06
C ALA A 4 -7.33 -6.82 -18.67
N GLU A 5 -8.29 -7.30 -19.47
CA GLU A 5 -9.37 -6.49 -20.03
C GLU A 5 -10.19 -5.80 -18.92
N ARG A 6 -10.48 -6.51 -17.83
CA ARG A 6 -11.21 -5.92 -16.69
C ARG A 6 -10.41 -4.83 -15.97
N ARG A 7 -9.08 -5.00 -15.82
CA ARG A 7 -8.19 -3.99 -15.23
C ARG A 7 -8.12 -2.74 -16.10
N LEU A 8 -7.90 -2.90 -17.40
CA LEU A 8 -7.90 -1.79 -18.36
C LEU A 8 -9.24 -1.05 -18.36
N GLY A 9 -10.37 -1.77 -18.40
CA GLY A 9 -11.70 -1.17 -18.33
C GLY A 9 -12.01 -0.44 -17.01
N ARG A 10 -11.41 -0.85 -15.88
CA ARG A 10 -11.46 -0.07 -14.63
C ARG A 10 -10.58 1.17 -14.72
N GLY A 11 -9.35 1.05 -15.22
CA GLY A 11 -8.45 2.17 -15.45
C GLY A 11 -9.08 3.27 -16.31
N THR A 12 -9.73 2.89 -17.43
CA THR A 12 -10.47 3.83 -18.28
C THR A 12 -11.60 4.53 -17.53
N ARG A 13 -12.42 3.79 -16.76
CA ARG A 13 -13.51 4.38 -15.96
C ARG A 13 -12.99 5.33 -14.88
N ASN A 14 -11.88 4.99 -14.23
CA ASN A 14 -11.24 5.85 -13.24
C ASN A 14 -10.68 7.13 -13.88
N GLY A 15 -9.98 7.00 -15.01
CA GLY A 15 -9.45 8.14 -15.77
C GLY A 15 -10.55 9.10 -16.21
N LEU A 16 -11.66 8.58 -16.75
CA LEU A 16 -12.82 9.41 -17.12
C LEU A 16 -13.45 10.13 -15.91
N ARG A 17 -13.47 9.50 -14.74
CA ARG A 17 -13.96 10.14 -13.50
C ARG A 17 -13.03 11.26 -13.04
N LEU A 18 -11.72 11.04 -13.06
CA LEU A 18 -10.72 12.07 -12.74
C LEU A 18 -10.82 13.25 -13.70
N LEU A 19 -10.98 13.00 -15.00
CA LEU A 19 -11.15 14.07 -15.99
C LEU A 19 -12.40 14.91 -15.75
N ARG A 20 -13.52 14.30 -15.31
CA ARG A 20 -14.72 15.06 -14.93
C ARG A 20 -14.47 15.93 -13.70
N GLY A 21 -13.88 15.37 -12.64
CA GLY A 21 -13.56 16.14 -11.43
C GLY A 21 -12.62 17.32 -11.71
N LEU A 22 -11.57 17.09 -12.51
CA LEU A 22 -10.67 18.17 -12.95
C LEU A 22 -11.41 19.21 -13.80
N GLY A 23 -12.32 18.79 -14.67
CA GLY A 23 -13.15 19.70 -15.46
C GLY A 23 -14.03 20.60 -14.59
N ASP A 24 -14.66 20.03 -13.58
CA ASP A 24 -15.50 20.76 -12.61
C ASP A 24 -14.66 21.77 -11.79
N GLU A 25 -13.50 21.36 -11.26
CA GLU A 25 -12.59 22.26 -10.52
C GLU A 25 -12.12 23.45 -11.38
N LEU A 26 -11.77 23.20 -12.65
CA LEU A 26 -11.36 24.26 -13.57
C LEU A 26 -12.53 25.20 -13.90
N ARG A 27 -13.74 24.67 -14.05
CA ARG A 27 -14.95 25.47 -14.27
C ARG A 27 -15.23 26.38 -13.09
N GLU A 28 -15.18 25.85 -11.87
CA GLU A 28 -15.40 26.61 -10.64
C GLU A 28 -14.39 27.75 -10.51
N ALA A 29 -13.10 27.47 -10.69
CA ALA A 29 -12.05 28.48 -10.63
C ALA A 29 -12.21 29.54 -11.73
N ARG A 30 -12.58 29.14 -12.95
CA ARG A 30 -12.86 30.09 -14.05
C ARG A 30 -14.01 31.02 -13.70
N VAL A 31 -15.12 30.48 -13.18
CA VAL A 31 -16.30 31.26 -12.80
C VAL A 31 -15.98 32.19 -11.64
N ALA A 32 -15.24 31.72 -10.62
CA ALA A 32 -14.78 32.55 -9.51
C ALA A 32 -13.87 33.70 -9.96
N ALA A 33 -13.06 33.48 -11.00
CA ALA A 33 -12.25 34.51 -11.64
C ALA A 33 -13.03 35.44 -12.60
N GLY A 34 -14.35 35.24 -12.77
CA GLY A 34 -15.18 36.05 -13.66
C GLY A 34 -14.87 35.88 -15.16
N LEU A 35 -14.13 34.83 -15.53
CA LEU A 35 -13.69 34.62 -16.91
C LEU A 35 -14.72 33.86 -17.73
N SER A 36 -14.92 34.26 -18.99
CA SER A 36 -15.69 33.45 -19.94
C SER A 36 -14.86 32.28 -20.48
N GLN A 37 -15.51 31.23 -21.00
CA GLN A 37 -14.81 30.13 -21.69
C GLN A 37 -14.04 30.63 -22.92
N ALA A 38 -14.55 31.66 -23.61
CA ALA A 38 -13.87 32.26 -24.76
C ALA A 38 -12.59 33.01 -24.34
N THR A 39 -12.65 33.75 -23.23
CA THR A 39 -11.50 34.47 -22.66
C THR A 39 -10.41 33.49 -22.22
N LEU A 40 -10.80 32.45 -21.47
CA LEU A 40 -9.86 31.41 -21.03
C LEU A 40 -9.27 30.65 -22.23
N GLY A 41 -10.11 30.30 -23.20
CA GLY A 41 -9.68 29.64 -24.44
C GLY A 41 -8.63 30.44 -25.18
N ALA A 42 -8.88 31.74 -25.43
CA ALA A 42 -7.93 32.63 -26.08
C ALA A 42 -6.58 32.69 -25.34
N ALA A 43 -6.59 32.81 -24.01
CA ALA A 43 -5.37 32.82 -23.18
C ALA A 43 -4.58 31.51 -23.25
N CYS A 44 -5.26 30.39 -23.47
CA CYS A 44 -4.63 29.07 -23.56
C CYS A 44 -4.26 28.66 -25.00
N GLY A 45 -4.67 29.42 -26.02
CA GLY A 45 -4.58 29.01 -27.42
C GLY A 45 -5.56 27.88 -27.79
N LEU A 46 -6.73 27.84 -27.16
CA LEU A 46 -7.77 26.82 -27.32
C LEU A 46 -9.11 27.47 -27.72
N SER A 47 -9.98 26.71 -28.39
CA SER A 47 -11.33 27.19 -28.66
C SER A 47 -12.20 27.17 -27.40
N HIS A 48 -13.19 28.07 -27.32
CA HIS A 48 -14.19 28.06 -26.23
C HIS A 48 -14.90 26.70 -26.14
N THR A 49 -15.15 26.04 -27.28
CA THR A 49 -15.76 24.71 -27.34
C THR A 49 -14.85 23.65 -26.72
N HIS A 50 -13.54 23.75 -26.93
CA HIS A 50 -12.57 22.84 -26.30
C HIS A 50 -12.57 23.04 -24.78
N ILE A 51 -12.58 24.29 -24.30
CA ILE A 51 -12.70 24.60 -22.87
C ILE A 51 -14.00 24.00 -22.31
N GLY A 52 -15.14 24.22 -22.97
CA GLY A 52 -16.42 23.69 -22.50
C GLY A 52 -16.48 22.16 -22.46
N ARG A 53 -15.89 21.48 -23.45
CA ARG A 53 -15.79 20.00 -23.42
C ARG A 53 -14.86 19.51 -22.32
N LEU A 54 -13.76 20.22 -22.07
CA LEU A 54 -12.82 19.89 -21.01
C LEU A 54 -13.48 20.07 -19.63
N GLU A 55 -14.21 21.18 -19.41
CA GLU A 55 -14.98 21.43 -18.19
C GLU A 55 -16.04 20.36 -17.91
N ARG A 56 -16.59 19.70 -18.94
CA ARG A 56 -17.55 18.59 -18.78
C ARG A 56 -16.89 17.20 -18.72
N GLY A 57 -15.56 17.13 -18.79
CA GLY A 57 -14.83 15.85 -18.86
C GLY A 57 -15.09 15.05 -20.14
N GLU A 58 -15.46 15.71 -21.24
CA GLU A 58 -15.81 15.11 -22.54
C GLU A 58 -14.62 15.01 -23.50
N VAL A 59 -13.40 15.13 -22.96
CA VAL A 59 -12.14 15.02 -23.70
C VAL A 59 -11.32 13.88 -23.08
N PRO A 60 -11.61 12.60 -23.41
CA PRO A 60 -10.91 11.45 -22.82
C PRO A 60 -9.39 11.46 -23.02
N GLY A 61 -8.91 12.07 -24.11
CA GLY A 61 -7.49 12.22 -24.43
C GLY A 61 -6.90 13.56 -23.98
N ALA A 62 -7.52 14.27 -23.04
CA ALA A 62 -6.99 15.54 -22.56
C ALA A 62 -5.60 15.34 -21.98
N SER A 63 -4.63 16.09 -22.50
CA SER A 63 -3.27 16.04 -22.01
C SER A 63 -3.18 16.68 -20.63
N LEU A 64 -2.46 16.02 -19.71
CA LEU A 64 -2.11 16.60 -18.41
C LEU A 64 -1.41 17.96 -18.57
N LEU A 65 -0.64 18.16 -19.65
CA LEU A 65 0.01 19.44 -19.94
C LEU A 65 -1.00 20.55 -20.25
N VAL A 66 -2.06 20.23 -21.00
CA VAL A 66 -3.12 21.20 -21.32
C VAL A 66 -3.88 21.58 -20.06
N ILE A 67 -4.29 20.57 -19.28
CA ILE A 67 -4.99 20.78 -18.00
C ILE A 67 -4.13 21.60 -17.04
N SER A 68 -2.84 21.27 -16.91
CA SER A 68 -1.91 21.99 -16.04
C SER A 68 -1.74 23.45 -16.45
N ARG A 69 -1.67 23.75 -17.76
CA ARG A 69 -1.56 25.14 -18.25
C ARG A 69 -2.81 25.96 -17.93
N ILE A 70 -3.99 25.38 -18.15
CA ILE A 70 -5.27 26.02 -17.79
C ILE A 70 -5.32 26.25 -16.28
N ALA A 71 -4.99 25.23 -15.48
CA ALA A 71 -4.94 25.32 -14.03
C ALA A 71 -4.03 26.47 -13.58
N SER A 72 -2.80 26.56 -14.12
CA SER A 72 -1.86 27.64 -13.76
C SER A 72 -2.36 29.03 -14.13
N LEU A 73 -3.05 29.19 -15.26
CA LEU A 73 -3.68 30.47 -15.62
C LEU A 73 -4.82 30.86 -14.67
N LEU A 74 -5.48 29.88 -14.06
CA LEU A 74 -6.52 30.09 -13.05
C LEU A 74 -5.96 30.17 -11.62
N GLY A 75 -4.63 30.23 -11.44
CA GLY A 75 -4.00 30.28 -10.12
C GLY A 75 -3.96 28.95 -9.38
N LEU A 76 -4.22 27.83 -10.07
CA LEU A 76 -4.22 26.48 -9.53
C LEU A 76 -2.93 25.73 -9.91
N ARG A 77 -2.64 24.65 -9.18
CA ARG A 77 -1.51 23.76 -9.46
C ARG A 77 -1.97 22.30 -9.54
N LEU A 78 -1.85 21.71 -10.73
CA LEU A 78 -2.11 20.28 -10.92
C LEU A 78 -0.98 19.45 -10.31
N THR A 79 -1.33 18.50 -9.46
CA THR A 79 -0.40 17.50 -8.92
C THR A 79 -0.98 16.10 -9.10
N GLY A 80 -0.13 15.09 -9.30
CA GLY A 80 -0.57 13.72 -9.51
C GLY A 80 0.29 12.72 -8.74
N ARG A 81 -0.35 11.67 -8.21
CA ARG A 81 0.30 10.49 -7.62
C ARG A 81 -0.43 9.24 -8.07
N VAL A 82 0.31 8.17 -8.33
CA VAL A 82 -0.26 6.84 -8.60
C VAL A 82 -0.09 6.01 -7.35
N PHE A 83 -1.15 5.30 -6.98
CA PHE A 83 -1.17 4.38 -5.85
C PHE A 83 -1.41 2.95 -6.36
N PRO A 84 -0.91 1.92 -5.66
CA PRO A 84 -1.30 0.54 -5.95
C PRO A 84 -2.83 0.39 -5.85
N GLU A 85 -3.48 -0.15 -6.89
CA GLU A 85 -4.93 -0.38 -6.90
C GLU A 85 -5.27 -1.76 -6.29
N GLY A 86 -6.04 -1.76 -5.20
CA GLY A 86 -6.49 -2.94 -4.44
C GLY A 86 -6.00 -2.91 -2.99
N ALA A 87 -6.73 -3.54 -2.06
CA ALA A 87 -6.09 -4.04 -0.84
C ALA A 87 -4.88 -4.83 -1.30
N PRO A 88 -3.66 -4.54 -0.78
CA PRO A 88 -2.40 -4.91 -1.41
C PRO A 88 -2.52 -6.34 -1.88
N LEU A 89 -2.71 -6.51 -3.20
CA LEU A 89 -2.82 -7.83 -3.79
C LEU A 89 -1.43 -8.39 -3.56
N ARG A 90 -1.29 -9.15 -2.47
CA ARG A 90 -0.02 -9.68 -1.99
C ARG A 90 0.72 -10.18 -3.20
N ASP A 91 1.91 -9.65 -3.42
CA ASP A 91 2.81 -10.19 -4.44
C ASP A 91 2.71 -11.72 -4.36
N ALA A 92 2.63 -12.43 -5.50
CA ALA A 92 2.54 -13.89 -5.47
C ALA A 92 3.62 -14.51 -4.55
N GLY A 93 4.78 -13.85 -4.44
CA GLY A 93 5.83 -14.19 -3.48
C GLY A 93 5.45 -13.96 -2.00
N HIS A 94 4.74 -12.89 -1.66
CA HIS A 94 4.25 -12.62 -0.31
C HIS A 94 3.17 -13.62 0.09
N ALA A 95 2.18 -13.88 -0.79
CA ALA A 95 1.18 -14.91 -0.54
C ALA A 95 1.81 -16.31 -0.40
N ALA A 96 2.78 -16.64 -1.27
CA ALA A 96 3.53 -17.90 -1.19
C ALA A 96 4.38 -17.99 0.09
N LEU A 97 4.95 -16.88 0.57
CA LEU A 97 5.70 -16.84 1.83
C LEU A 97 4.79 -17.12 3.03
N LEU A 98 3.63 -16.46 3.11
CA LEU A 98 2.63 -16.74 4.15
C LEU A 98 2.10 -18.18 4.08
N GLU A 99 1.89 -18.72 2.88
CA GLU A 99 1.47 -20.11 2.70
C GLU A 99 2.55 -21.11 3.15
N ARG A 100 3.83 -20.84 2.85
CA ARG A 100 4.96 -21.66 3.35
C ARG A 100 5.05 -21.62 4.88
N PHE A 101 4.81 -20.45 5.48
CA PHE A 101 4.73 -20.31 6.93
C PHE A 101 3.55 -21.11 7.51
N ARG A 102 2.35 -20.96 6.92
CA ARG A 102 1.14 -21.68 7.33
C ARG A 102 1.32 -23.20 7.37
N ARG A 103 2.02 -23.76 6.37
CA ARG A 103 2.31 -25.21 6.30
C ARG A 103 3.22 -25.73 7.42
N ARG A 104 3.97 -24.85 8.09
CA ARG A 104 4.84 -25.21 9.22
C ARG A 104 4.18 -25.03 10.59
N LEU A 105 2.97 -24.46 10.63
CA LEU A 105 2.24 -24.28 11.88
C LEU A 105 1.69 -25.62 12.37
N PRO A 106 1.69 -25.87 13.69
CA PRO A 106 1.10 -27.08 14.25
C PRO A 106 -0.42 -27.08 14.13
N ALA A 107 -1.02 -28.26 14.23
CA ALA A 107 -2.46 -28.41 14.25
C ALA A 107 -3.10 -27.58 15.37
N GLY A 108 -4.20 -26.89 15.05
CA GLY A 108 -4.93 -26.03 15.99
C GLY A 108 -4.47 -24.58 16.04
N VAL A 109 -3.30 -24.24 15.47
CA VAL A 109 -2.89 -22.84 15.28
C VAL A 109 -3.40 -22.34 13.93
N ARG A 110 -4.14 -21.23 13.94
CA ARG A 110 -4.79 -20.68 12.75
C ARG A 110 -4.14 -19.37 12.34
N LEU A 111 -3.68 -19.30 11.10
CA LEU A 111 -3.22 -18.05 10.47
C LEU A 111 -4.42 -17.33 9.85
N ARG A 112 -4.79 -16.18 10.38
CA ARG A 112 -5.76 -15.26 9.77
C ARG A 112 -5.04 -14.10 9.12
N THR A 113 -5.51 -13.69 7.96
CA THR A 113 -4.89 -12.65 7.14
C THR A 113 -5.74 -11.39 7.12
N GLU A 114 -5.11 -10.23 6.86
CA GLU A 114 -5.80 -8.93 6.74
C GLU A 114 -6.57 -8.56 8.02
N VAL A 115 -5.85 -8.55 9.15
CA VAL A 115 -6.44 -8.18 10.43
C VAL A 115 -6.27 -6.67 10.62
N PRO A 116 -7.35 -5.87 10.49
CA PRO A 116 -7.26 -4.42 10.67
C PRO A 116 -6.90 -4.09 12.12
N LEU A 117 -6.11 -3.05 12.33
CA LEU A 117 -5.80 -2.53 13.67
C LEU A 117 -7.03 -1.87 14.30
N ALA A 118 -7.85 -1.19 13.50
CA ALA A 118 -9.14 -0.60 13.87
C ALA A 118 -10.07 -0.49 12.65
N PHE A 119 -11.37 -0.36 12.89
CA PHE A 119 -12.34 -0.14 11.81
C PHE A 119 -12.09 1.21 11.12
N GLY A 120 -11.77 1.22 9.82
CA GLY A 120 -11.46 2.43 9.06
C GLY A 120 -10.00 2.88 9.07
N ASP A 121 -9.09 2.08 9.63
CA ASP A 121 -7.63 2.30 9.52
C ASP A 121 -7.06 1.45 8.37
N ASP A 122 -6.34 2.09 7.44
CA ASP A 122 -5.66 1.43 6.33
C ASP A 122 -4.45 0.58 6.78
N ARG A 123 -4.04 0.70 8.06
CA ARG A 123 -2.96 -0.08 8.66
C ARG A 123 -3.50 -1.43 9.17
N ALA A 124 -3.08 -2.50 8.52
CA ALA A 124 -3.35 -3.88 8.93
C ALA A 124 -2.05 -4.65 9.17
N TRP A 125 -2.11 -5.66 10.04
CA TRP A 125 -1.09 -6.70 10.08
C TRP A 125 -1.27 -7.63 8.88
N ASP A 126 -0.16 -8.11 8.29
CA ASP A 126 -0.27 -9.07 7.18
C ASP A 126 -0.99 -10.33 7.64
N ALA A 127 -0.66 -10.85 8.82
CA ALA A 127 -1.42 -11.92 9.43
C ALA A 127 -1.36 -11.92 10.97
N THR A 128 -2.21 -12.73 11.58
CA THR A 128 -2.24 -13.03 13.01
C THR A 128 -2.37 -14.53 13.20
N LEU A 129 -1.66 -15.08 14.18
CA LEU A 129 -1.89 -16.42 14.67
C LEU A 129 -2.85 -16.41 15.84
N ASP A 130 -3.89 -17.23 15.71
CA ASP A 130 -4.84 -17.56 16.77
C ASP A 130 -4.60 -19.01 17.25
N GLY A 131 -5.09 -19.34 18.44
CA GLY A 131 -4.93 -20.68 19.04
C GLY A 131 -3.61 -20.86 19.81
N LEU A 132 -2.97 -19.74 20.16
CA LEU A 132 -1.89 -19.65 21.14
C LEU A 132 -2.43 -19.03 22.44
N ASP A 133 -1.61 -19.01 23.49
CA ASP A 133 -1.85 -18.29 24.76
C ASP A 133 -1.84 -16.75 24.63
N GLY A 134 -1.72 -16.21 23.42
CA GLY A 134 -1.91 -14.80 23.09
C GLY A 134 -1.82 -14.54 21.57
N PRO A 135 -2.32 -13.40 21.06
CA PRO A 135 -2.21 -13.08 19.64
C PRO A 135 -0.74 -12.88 19.25
N LEU A 136 -0.33 -13.49 18.14
CA LEU A 136 0.99 -13.29 17.54
C LEU A 136 0.82 -12.68 16.14
N ARG A 137 1.40 -11.50 15.93
CA ARG A 137 1.32 -10.79 14.64
C ARG A 137 2.43 -11.22 13.72
N ILE A 138 2.15 -11.22 12.43
CA ILE A 138 3.08 -11.61 11.38
C ILE A 138 3.15 -10.44 10.38
N GLU A 139 4.37 -10.04 10.04
CA GLU A 139 4.67 -9.16 8.91
C GLU A 139 5.60 -9.91 7.96
N ALA A 140 5.24 -9.96 6.68
CA ALA A 140 5.94 -10.73 5.69
C ALA A 140 6.64 -9.83 4.66
N GLU A 141 7.94 -10.05 4.49
CA GLU A 141 8.80 -9.25 3.62
C GLU A 141 9.54 -10.16 2.63
N THR A 142 9.21 -10.00 1.34
CA THR A 142 9.86 -10.77 0.26
C THR A 142 11.25 -10.23 -0.05
N ARG A 143 11.49 -8.94 0.17
CA ARG A 143 12.78 -8.29 -0.07
C ARG A 143 13.05 -7.17 0.93
N LEU A 144 14.05 -7.40 1.78
CA LEU A 144 14.49 -6.44 2.77
C LEU A 144 15.42 -5.40 2.11
N ARG A 145 14.87 -4.25 1.69
CA ARG A 145 15.65 -3.15 1.09
C ARG A 145 16.18 -2.17 2.12
N ASP A 146 15.34 -1.86 3.10
CA ASP A 146 15.64 -0.90 4.17
C ASP A 146 15.07 -1.47 5.47
N LEU A 147 15.97 -1.96 6.32
CA LEU A 147 15.60 -2.54 7.61
C LEU A 147 15.03 -1.47 8.56
N GLN A 148 15.54 -0.24 8.52
CA GLN A 148 15.07 0.82 9.39
C GLN A 148 13.63 1.23 9.04
N ALA A 149 13.31 1.32 7.74
CA ALA A 149 11.97 1.62 7.28
C ALA A 149 10.96 0.52 7.66
N VAL A 150 11.33 -0.75 7.48
CA VAL A 150 10.51 -1.90 7.89
C VAL A 150 10.25 -1.86 9.40
N ASP A 151 11.30 -1.68 10.20
CA ASP A 151 11.17 -1.65 11.66
C ASP A 151 10.34 -0.45 12.14
N ARG A 152 10.47 0.72 11.51
CA ARG A 152 9.63 1.89 11.84
C ARG A 152 8.16 1.60 11.58
N ARG A 153 7.84 0.93 10.46
CA ARG A 153 6.45 0.55 10.13
C ARG A 153 5.89 -0.45 11.13
N ILE A 154 6.68 -1.46 11.51
CA ILE A 154 6.28 -2.47 12.50
C ILE A 154 6.06 -1.84 13.87
N ALA A 155 6.99 -0.98 14.32
CA ALA A 155 6.88 -0.29 15.59
C ALA A 155 5.63 0.60 15.68
N LEU A 156 5.26 1.28 14.59
CA LEU A 156 4.03 2.08 14.52
C LEU A 156 2.77 1.21 14.66
N LYS A 157 2.74 0.01 14.08
CA LYS A 157 1.62 -0.94 14.25
C LYS A 157 1.57 -1.49 15.68
N ALA A 158 2.73 -1.84 16.24
CA ALA A 158 2.84 -2.39 17.59
C ALA A 158 2.49 -1.38 18.70
N ALA A 159 2.72 -0.08 18.49
CA ALA A 159 2.38 0.95 19.46
C ALA A 159 0.87 1.03 19.73
N ASP A 160 0.07 0.73 18.71
CA ASP A 160 -1.40 0.74 18.73
C ASP A 160 -1.97 -0.64 19.16
N ASP A 161 -1.14 -1.67 19.19
CA ASP A 161 -1.49 -3.07 19.50
C ASP A 161 -0.61 -3.60 20.66
N ARG A 162 -0.70 -2.91 21.80
CA ARG A 162 0.26 -2.91 22.92
C ARG A 162 0.53 -4.25 23.62
N SER A 163 -0.17 -5.32 23.26
CA SER A 163 -0.01 -6.66 23.84
C SER A 163 0.53 -7.70 22.86
N SER A 164 0.68 -7.35 21.59
CA SER A 164 0.95 -8.31 20.54
C SER A 164 2.45 -8.39 20.21
N ARG A 165 3.01 -9.60 20.25
CA ARG A 165 4.36 -9.87 19.75
C ARG A 165 4.33 -9.92 18.22
N CYS A 166 5.45 -9.64 17.57
CA CYS A 166 5.56 -9.67 16.10
C CYS A 166 6.63 -10.66 15.63
N VAL A 167 6.29 -11.45 14.61
CA VAL A 167 7.25 -12.21 13.81
C VAL A 167 7.47 -11.50 12.47
N LEU A 168 8.69 -11.07 12.21
CA LEU A 168 9.13 -10.64 10.88
C LEU A 168 9.50 -11.88 10.06
N LEU A 169 8.66 -12.21 9.09
CA LEU A 169 8.82 -13.33 8.19
C LEU A 169 9.50 -12.86 6.90
N LEU A 170 10.71 -13.36 6.62
CA LEU A 170 11.50 -12.98 5.46
C LEU A 170 11.57 -14.10 4.44
N ALA A 171 11.44 -13.77 3.15
CA ALA A 171 11.73 -14.76 2.11
C ALA A 171 13.21 -15.15 2.14
N ASP A 172 13.47 -16.45 2.04
CA ASP A 172 14.82 -16.99 2.06
C ASP A 172 15.56 -16.76 0.74
N THR A 173 16.10 -15.56 0.58
CA THR A 173 16.85 -15.12 -0.61
C THR A 173 18.28 -14.75 -0.26
N ARG A 174 19.20 -14.87 -1.23
CA ARG A 174 20.61 -14.44 -1.06
C ARG A 174 20.72 -12.99 -0.59
N ALA A 175 19.85 -12.10 -1.09
CA ALA A 175 19.82 -10.70 -0.71
C ALA A 175 19.40 -10.51 0.77
N ASN A 176 18.31 -11.17 1.19
CA ASN A 176 17.83 -11.05 2.58
C ASN A 176 18.82 -11.65 3.57
N ARG A 177 19.43 -12.81 3.24
CA ARG A 177 20.52 -13.41 4.04
C ARG A 177 21.71 -12.46 4.21
N LEU A 178 22.09 -11.74 3.15
CA LEU A 178 23.17 -10.75 3.21
C LEU A 178 22.83 -9.61 4.16
N VAL A 179 21.61 -9.06 4.08
CA VAL A 179 21.17 -7.98 4.97
C VAL A 179 21.16 -8.44 6.43
N ILE A 180 20.64 -9.65 6.72
CA ILE A 180 20.66 -10.21 8.09
C ILE A 180 22.08 -10.37 8.60
N ARG A 181 23.00 -10.87 7.77
CA ARG A 181 24.41 -11.04 8.15
C ARG A 181 25.10 -9.71 8.44
N LEU A 182 24.82 -8.68 7.64
CA LEU A 182 25.43 -7.35 7.79
C LEU A 182 24.85 -6.57 8.99
N HIS A 183 23.57 -6.77 9.32
CA HIS A 183 22.86 -6.03 10.35
C HIS A 183 22.42 -6.89 11.55
N GLY A 184 23.06 -8.04 11.75
CA GLY A 184 22.71 -9.04 12.77
C GLY A 184 22.53 -8.46 14.18
N PRO A 185 23.46 -7.63 14.69
CA PRO A 185 23.31 -7.03 16.03
C PRO A 185 22.08 -6.13 16.16
N LEU A 186 21.74 -5.36 15.13
CA LEU A 186 20.56 -4.48 15.12
C LEU A 186 19.26 -5.31 15.10
N LEU A 187 19.24 -6.39 14.32
CA LEU A 187 18.12 -7.32 14.29
C LEU A 187 17.95 -8.04 15.63
N ALA A 188 19.04 -8.52 16.24
CA ALA A 188 18.99 -9.24 17.52
C ALA A 188 18.43 -8.37 18.66
N ALA A 189 18.72 -7.07 18.66
CA ALA A 189 18.17 -6.13 19.64
C ALA A 189 16.64 -5.96 19.50
N ARG A 190 16.09 -6.06 18.29
CA ARG A 190 14.66 -5.86 17.98
C ARG A 190 13.85 -7.15 17.95
N TYR A 191 14.50 -8.25 17.57
CA TYR A 191 13.96 -9.60 17.41
C TYR A 191 14.81 -10.59 18.23
N PRO A 192 14.73 -10.54 19.57
CA PRO A 192 15.62 -11.32 20.44
C PRO A 192 15.35 -12.82 20.41
N VAL A 193 14.16 -13.25 19.96
CA VAL A 193 13.79 -14.67 19.93
C VAL A 193 14.41 -15.34 18.72
N ALA A 194 15.25 -16.34 18.96
CA ALA A 194 15.90 -17.10 17.90
C ALA A 194 14.88 -17.94 17.11
N PRO A 195 15.11 -18.19 15.80
CA PRO A 195 14.21 -18.99 14.97
C PRO A 195 13.87 -20.36 15.57
N ARG A 196 14.86 -21.03 16.18
CA ARG A 196 14.66 -22.34 16.80
C ARG A 196 13.68 -22.27 17.97
N GLU A 197 13.84 -21.27 18.83
CA GLU A 197 12.97 -21.04 19.98
C GLU A 197 11.55 -20.70 19.53
N LEU A 198 11.39 -19.84 18.53
CA LEU A 198 10.09 -19.54 17.91
C LEU A 198 9.36 -20.83 17.49
N TRP A 199 10.02 -21.72 16.76
CA TRP A 199 9.39 -22.97 16.33
C TRP A 199 9.06 -23.90 17.49
N THR A 200 9.90 -23.94 18.54
CA THR A 200 9.64 -24.70 19.75
C THR A 200 8.40 -24.18 20.50
N THR A 201 8.27 -22.86 20.70
CA THR A 201 7.11 -22.28 21.39
C THR A 201 5.83 -22.46 20.58
N LEU A 202 5.89 -22.25 19.27
CA LEU A 202 4.75 -22.47 18.38
C LEU A 202 4.28 -23.92 18.41
N ALA A 203 5.20 -24.89 18.36
CA ALA A 203 4.87 -26.31 18.47
C ALA A 203 4.16 -26.65 19.80
N ALA A 204 4.56 -25.99 20.89
CA ALA A 204 3.89 -26.09 22.18
C ALA A 204 2.59 -25.27 22.28
N ARG A 205 2.20 -24.55 21.22
CA ARG A 205 1.05 -23.62 21.15
C ARG A 205 1.15 -22.45 22.14
N HIS A 206 2.36 -21.96 22.37
CA HIS A 206 2.64 -20.75 23.13
C HIS A 206 3.18 -19.65 22.21
N ALA A 207 2.81 -18.41 22.48
CA ALA A 207 3.41 -17.23 21.89
C ALA A 207 4.87 -17.11 22.36
N PRO A 208 5.79 -16.69 21.48
CA PRO A 208 7.18 -16.46 21.88
C PRO A 208 7.27 -15.33 22.93
N PRO A 209 8.32 -15.34 23.78
CA PRO A 209 8.47 -14.34 24.85
C PRO A 209 8.79 -12.93 24.32
N GLY A 210 9.13 -12.81 23.03
CA GLY A 210 9.41 -11.54 22.36
C GLY A 210 9.27 -11.63 20.85
N ASN A 211 9.74 -10.60 20.16
CA ASN A 211 9.72 -10.56 18.70
C ASN A 211 10.73 -11.54 18.11
N ALA A 212 10.40 -12.11 16.94
CA ALA A 212 11.26 -13.05 16.23
C ALA A 212 11.42 -12.64 14.77
N CYS A 213 12.56 -12.97 14.17
CA CYS A 213 12.79 -12.83 12.73
C CYS A 213 13.16 -14.19 12.15
N VAL A 214 12.49 -14.63 11.08
CA VAL A 214 12.68 -15.96 10.49
C VAL A 214 12.76 -15.89 8.97
N LEU A 215 13.68 -16.67 8.39
CA LEU A 215 13.80 -16.87 6.94
C LEU A 215 13.02 -18.12 6.51
N LEU A 216 12.32 -18.02 5.37
CA LEU A 216 11.43 -19.06 4.87
C LEU A 216 11.37 -19.18 3.34
#